data_AF-A0A2P9AAW8-F1
#
_entry.id   AF-A0A2P9AAW8-F1
#
_cell.length_a   1.000
_cell.length_b   1.000
_cell.length_c   1.000
_cell.angle_alpha   90.00
_cell.angle_beta   90.00
_cell.angle_gamma   90.00
#
_symmetry.space_group_name_H-M   'P 1'
#
loop_
_entity.id
_entity.type
_entity.pdbx_description
1 polymer ?
#
loop_
_entity_poly.entity_id
_entity_poly.type
_entity_poly.pdbx_seq_one_letter_code
_entity_poly.pdbx_strand_id
1 'polypeptide(L)'
;MIAGGRRINLIDYELCVLQALRERIRAKEIWVVGADRHRNPDDDLPKDFDRRRAEYYADLGLSMDARAFTAALKAEMEEELRSLDAALPGCRSVRILWRGKKFEKDSKPFYVQTDFLWSIPFRAKPETAAPPARCQF
;
A
#
# COMPACT_ATOMS: atom_id res chain seq x y z
N MET A 1 41.00 23.87 11.49
CA MET A 1 40.99 22.83 10.44
C MET A 1 39.55 22.64 10.00
N ILE A 2 39.28 22.85 8.71
CA ILE A 2 37.92 22.93 8.17
C ILE A 2 37.27 21.53 8.26
N ALA A 3 36.04 21.51 8.74
CA ALA A 3 35.25 20.32 9.08
C ALA A 3 35.27 19.23 8.00
N GLY A 4 35.48 17.98 8.43
CA GLY A 4 35.43 16.80 7.58
C GLY A 4 34.08 16.67 6.88
N GLY A 5 34.03 17.05 5.60
CA GLY A 5 32.84 16.97 4.77
C GLY A 5 32.36 15.53 4.66
N ARG A 6 31.09 15.30 5.03
CA ARG A 6 30.41 14.02 4.78
C ARG A 6 30.46 13.72 3.28
N ARG A 7 31.23 12.70 2.88
CA ARG A 7 31.19 12.15 1.52
C ARG A 7 29.88 11.39 1.35
N ILE A 8 29.05 11.83 0.40
CA ILE A 8 27.81 11.15 0.03
C ILE A 8 28.15 10.09 -1.02
N ASN A 9 27.65 8.86 -0.84
CA ASN A 9 27.65 7.90 -1.94
C ASN A 9 26.59 8.33 -2.95
N LEU A 10 27.05 8.89 -4.07
CA LEU A 10 26.18 9.45 -5.10
C LEU A 10 25.23 8.39 -5.68
N ILE A 11 25.71 7.17 -5.90
CA ILE A 11 24.91 6.08 -6.48
C ILE A 11 23.76 5.70 -5.54
N ASP A 12 24.05 5.50 -4.26
CA ASP A 12 23.03 5.15 -3.26
C ASP A 12 21.99 6.27 -3.10
N TYR A 13 22.45 7.52 -3.11
CA TYR A 13 21.59 8.69 -3.04
C TYR A 13 20.68 8.79 -4.27
N GLU A 14 21.22 8.70 -5.48
CA GLU A 14 20.45 8.73 -6.72
C GLU A 14 19.42 7.62 -6.78
N LEU A 15 19.79 6.39 -6.39
CA LEU A 15 18.86 5.27 -6.34
C LEU A 15 17.70 5.54 -5.38
N CYS A 16 17.99 6.06 -4.19
CA CYS A 16 16.97 6.42 -3.21
C CYS A 16 16.04 7.52 -3.73
N VAL A 17 16.60 8.56 -4.36
CA VAL A 17 15.82 9.66 -4.95
C VAL A 17 14.95 9.15 -6.09
N LEU A 18 15.48 8.32 -6.99
CA LEU A 18 14.73 7.76 -8.11
C LEU A 18 13.63 6.81 -7.64
N GLN A 19 13.89 5.99 -6.61
CA GLN A 19 12.87 5.15 -5.99
C GLN A 19 11.75 6.02 -5.38
N ALA A 20 12.14 7.04 -4.61
CA ALA A 20 11.21 7.98 -3.98
C ALA A 20 10.37 8.76 -5.02
N LEU A 21 10.97 9.17 -6.13
CA LEU A 21 10.30 9.84 -7.24
C LEU A 21 9.34 8.90 -7.96
N ARG A 22 9.77 7.66 -8.24
CA ARG A 22 8.95 6.64 -8.89
C ARG A 22 7.68 6.35 -8.10
N GLU A 23 7.78 6.19 -6.78
CA GLU A 23 6.60 5.95 -5.94
C GLU A 23 5.64 7.14 -5.95
N ARG A 24 6.17 8.38 -5.88
CA ARG A 24 5.35 9.60 -5.93
C ARG A 24 4.67 9.82 -7.27
N ILE A 25 5.34 9.52 -8.38
CA ILE A 25 4.75 9.57 -9.73
C ILE A 25 3.65 8.51 -9.89
N ARG A 26 3.83 7.32 -9.31
CA ARG A 26 2.81 6.25 -9.32
C ARG A 26 1.59 6.60 -8.48
N ALA A 27 1.80 7.23 -7.33
CA ALA A 27 0.74 7.74 -6.47
C ALA A 27 0.07 9.02 -7.04
N LYS A 28 0.56 9.55 -8.17
CA LYS A 28 0.16 10.85 -8.74
C LYS A 28 0.33 12.04 -7.76
N GLU A 29 1.21 11.93 -6.77
CA GLU A 29 1.65 13.06 -5.93
C GLU A 29 2.54 14.03 -6.72
N ILE A 30 3.31 13.47 -7.66
CA ILE A 30 4.06 14.20 -8.68
C ILE A 30 3.50 13.79 -10.03
N TRP A 31 3.19 14.77 -10.88
CA TRP A 31 2.70 14.54 -12.23
C TRP A 31 3.60 15.22 -13.26
N VAL A 32 3.50 14.74 -14.49
CA VAL A 32 4.25 15.27 -15.63
C VAL A 32 3.26 15.89 -16.61
N VAL A 33 3.40 17.19 -16.86
CA VAL A 33 2.57 17.92 -17.81
C VAL A 33 2.74 17.32 -19.21
N GLY A 34 1.62 16.99 -19.86
CA GLY A 34 1.60 16.37 -21.19
C GLY A 34 1.76 14.84 -21.20
N ALA A 35 2.01 14.19 -20.06
CA ALA A 35 2.03 12.74 -19.97
C ALA A 35 0.62 12.19 -19.69
N ASP A 36 0.11 11.26 -20.49
CA ASP A 36 -1.24 10.73 -20.32
C ASP A 36 -1.40 9.94 -19.00
N ARG A 37 -0.55 8.92 -18.79
CA ARG A 37 -0.61 8.04 -17.60
C ARG A 37 -0.33 8.77 -16.29
N HIS A 38 0.53 9.78 -16.31
CA HIS A 38 1.03 10.50 -15.14
C HIS A 38 0.59 11.97 -15.15
N ARG A 39 -0.57 12.27 -15.75
CA ARG A 39 -1.18 13.60 -15.72
C ARG A 39 -1.72 13.95 -14.33
N ASN A 40 -1.91 15.25 -14.12
CA ASN A 40 -2.52 15.82 -12.94
C ASN A 40 -3.87 15.13 -12.64
N PRO A 41 -4.08 14.55 -11.45
CA PRO A 41 -5.36 13.95 -11.09
C PRO A 41 -6.52 14.96 -11.05
N ASP A 42 -6.26 16.26 -10.84
CA ASP A 42 -7.33 17.27 -10.85
C ASP A 42 -7.96 17.44 -12.25
N ASP A 43 -7.20 17.12 -13.30
CA ASP A 43 -7.66 17.18 -14.68
C ASP A 43 -8.45 15.92 -15.09
N ASP A 44 -8.54 14.90 -14.22
CA ASP A 44 -9.31 13.66 -14.49
C ASP A 44 -10.83 13.89 -14.37
N LEU A 45 -11.27 14.98 -13.73
CA LEU A 45 -12.69 15.31 -13.54
C LEU A 45 -13.21 16.27 -14.61
N PRO A 46 -14.49 16.13 -15.03
CA PRO A 46 -15.17 17.15 -15.82
C PRO A 46 -15.16 18.52 -15.11
N LYS A 47 -15.01 19.61 -15.87
CA LYS A 47 -14.97 20.98 -15.32
C LYS A 47 -16.26 21.40 -14.60
N ASP A 48 -17.37 20.73 -14.88
CA ASP A 48 -18.67 20.97 -14.26
C ASP A 48 -18.99 20.00 -13.12
N PHE A 49 -18.03 19.13 -12.73
CA PHE A 49 -18.22 18.08 -11.72
C PHE A 49 -18.79 18.63 -10.42
N ASP A 50 -18.23 19.71 -9.87
CA ASP A 50 -18.70 20.29 -8.61
C ASP A 50 -20.16 20.72 -8.67
N ARG A 51 -20.61 21.24 -9.82
CA ARG A 51 -22.00 21.70 -10.01
C ARG A 51 -22.97 20.54 -10.23
N ARG A 52 -22.53 19.51 -10.95
CA ARG A 52 -23.35 18.37 -11.37
C ARG A 52 -23.07 17.10 -10.60
N ARG A 53 -22.39 17.20 -9.45
CA ARG A 53 -21.95 16.06 -8.64
C ARG A 53 -23.11 15.11 -8.32
N ALA A 54 -24.27 15.64 -7.94
CA ALA A 54 -25.44 14.81 -7.64
C ALA A 54 -25.95 14.02 -8.86
N GLU A 55 -25.98 14.64 -10.03
CA GLU A 55 -26.37 13.99 -11.29
C GLU A 55 -25.38 12.89 -11.66
N TYR A 56 -24.08 13.18 -11.65
CA TYR A 56 -23.05 12.18 -11.97
C TYR A 56 -23.09 10.98 -11.03
N TYR A 57 -23.31 11.20 -9.74
CA TYR A 57 -23.44 10.12 -8.77
C TYR A 57 -24.71 9.30 -9.01
N ALA A 58 -25.84 9.95 -9.32
CA ALA A 58 -27.09 9.27 -9.66
C ALA A 58 -26.96 8.41 -10.93
N ASP A 59 -26.32 8.93 -11.98
CA ASP A 59 -26.07 8.21 -13.24
C ASP A 59 -25.19 6.96 -13.03
N LEU A 60 -24.24 7.03 -12.09
CA LEU A 60 -23.37 5.91 -11.71
C LEU A 60 -24.02 4.96 -10.70
N GLY A 61 -25.23 5.26 -10.20
CA GLY A 61 -25.86 4.51 -9.11
C GLY A 61 -25.08 4.58 -7.79
N LEU A 62 -24.27 5.61 -7.60
CA LEU A 62 -23.43 5.81 -6.42
C LEU A 62 -24.09 6.72 -5.39
N SER A 63 -23.86 6.41 -4.11
CA SER A 63 -24.31 7.26 -3.00
C SER A 63 -23.42 8.49 -2.84
N MET A 64 -24.02 9.64 -2.58
CA MET A 64 -23.30 10.84 -2.15
C MET A 64 -22.72 10.72 -0.73
N ASP A 65 -23.23 9.79 0.08
CA ASP A 65 -22.69 9.51 1.40
C ASP A 65 -21.49 8.57 1.30
N ALA A 66 -20.29 9.18 1.33
CA ALA A 66 -19.02 8.46 1.28
C ALA A 66 -18.85 7.47 2.43
N ARG A 67 -19.41 7.73 3.63
CA ARG A 67 -19.32 6.82 4.77
C ARG A 67 -20.21 5.60 4.55
N ALA A 68 -21.45 5.81 4.11
CA ALA A 68 -22.34 4.72 3.78
C ALA A 68 -21.77 3.84 2.66
N PHE A 69 -21.25 4.46 1.59
CA PHE A 69 -20.62 3.73 0.48
C PHE A 69 -19.44 2.86 0.94
N THR A 70 -18.49 3.46 1.69
CA THR A 70 -17.32 2.73 2.18
C THR A 70 -17.66 1.66 3.21
N ALA A 71 -18.69 1.86 4.03
CA ALA A 71 -19.18 0.84 4.96
C ALA A 71 -19.78 -0.36 4.22
N ALA A 72 -20.61 -0.12 3.20
CA ALA A 72 -21.20 -1.18 2.38
C ALA A 72 -20.12 -2.00 1.66
N LEU A 73 -19.16 -1.33 1.03
CA LEU A 73 -18.06 -2.00 0.33
C LEU A 73 -17.20 -2.86 1.28
N LYS A 74 -16.92 -2.38 2.50
CA LYS A 74 -16.20 -3.16 3.50
C LYS A 74 -16.98 -4.39 3.94
N ALA A 75 -18.30 -4.24 4.16
CA ALA A 75 -19.15 -5.35 4.56
C ALA A 75 -19.18 -6.45 3.49
N GLU A 76 -19.32 -6.07 2.21
CA GLU A 76 -19.27 -7.00 1.08
C GLU A 76 -17.92 -7.72 1.03
N MET A 77 -16.81 -6.99 1.11
CA MET A 77 -15.47 -7.59 1.14
C MET A 77 -15.29 -8.57 2.31
N GLU A 78 -15.76 -8.21 3.51
CA GLU A 78 -15.68 -9.09 4.68
C GLU A 78 -16.54 -10.35 4.53
N GLU A 79 -17.69 -10.25 3.87
CA GLU A 79 -18.55 -11.39 3.57
C GLU A 79 -17.89 -12.33 2.55
N GLU A 80 -17.38 -11.78 1.45
CA GLU A 80 -16.69 -12.56 0.42
C GLU A 80 -15.42 -13.23 0.94
N LEU A 81 -14.64 -12.55 1.78
CA LEU A 81 -13.47 -13.15 2.43
C LEU A 81 -13.87 -14.28 3.39
N ARG A 82 -14.97 -14.14 4.13
CA ARG A 82 -15.50 -15.22 4.99
C ARG A 82 -16.00 -16.41 4.17
N SER A 83 -16.69 -16.15 3.06
CA SER A 83 -17.17 -17.17 2.12
C SER A 83 -16.00 -17.94 1.52
N LEU A 84 -14.96 -17.22 1.07
CA LEU A 84 -13.72 -17.81 0.58
C LEU A 84 -13.05 -18.68 1.65
N ASP A 85 -12.84 -18.14 2.86
CA ASP A 85 -12.21 -18.88 3.98
C ASP A 85 -12.96 -20.18 4.30
N ALA A 86 -14.30 -20.14 4.30
CA ALA A 86 -15.14 -21.32 4.51
C ALA A 86 -15.07 -22.34 3.36
N ALA A 87 -14.91 -21.87 2.12
CA ALA A 87 -14.82 -22.74 0.94
C ALA A 87 -13.43 -23.37 0.78
N LEU A 88 -12.36 -22.69 1.22
CA LEU A 88 -10.98 -23.10 1.00
C LEU A 88 -10.65 -24.55 1.44
N PRO A 89 -11.11 -25.06 2.60
CA PRO A 89 -10.85 -26.45 3.01
C PRO A 89 -11.43 -27.49 2.05
N GLY A 90 -12.53 -27.17 1.34
CA GLY A 90 -13.20 -28.06 0.39
C GLY A 90 -12.68 -27.95 -1.06
N CYS A 91 -11.85 -26.96 -1.36
CA CYS A 91 -11.38 -26.66 -2.71
C CYS A 91 -10.29 -27.64 -3.18
N ARG A 92 -10.67 -28.68 -3.93
CA ARG A 92 -9.73 -29.69 -4.48
C ARG A 92 -8.63 -29.12 -5.38
N SER A 93 -8.85 -27.97 -6.00
CA SER A 93 -7.91 -27.31 -6.91
C SER A 93 -6.86 -26.45 -6.20
N VAL A 94 -7.05 -26.16 -4.90
CA VAL A 94 -6.17 -25.27 -4.12
C VAL A 94 -5.68 -26.04 -2.90
N ARG A 95 -4.39 -25.94 -2.58
CA ARG A 95 -3.80 -26.55 -1.38
C ARG A 95 -3.07 -25.48 -0.58
N ILE A 96 -3.54 -25.22 0.64
CA ILE A 96 -2.84 -24.35 1.58
C ILE A 96 -1.62 -25.11 2.10
N LEU A 97 -0.43 -24.61 1.78
CA LEU A 97 0.83 -25.15 2.27
C LEU A 97 1.30 -24.30 3.46
N TRP A 98 1.38 -24.92 4.63
CA TRP A 98 2.01 -24.29 5.79
C TRP A 98 3.54 -24.34 5.64
N ARG A 99 4.12 -23.39 4.89
CA ARG A 99 5.58 -23.18 4.84
C ARG A 99 5.94 -21.93 5.64
N GLY A 100 6.77 -22.09 6.66
CA GLY A 100 7.24 -20.97 7.50
C GLY A 100 7.61 -21.41 8.91
N LYS A 101 8.33 -20.54 9.64
CA LYS A 101 8.53 -20.74 11.08
C LYS A 101 7.21 -20.49 11.81
N LYS A 102 6.77 -21.46 12.61
CA LYS A 102 5.65 -21.29 13.54
C LYS A 102 6.06 -20.29 14.61
N PHE A 103 5.20 -19.31 14.88
CA PHE A 103 5.29 -18.48 16.08
C PHE A 103 3.91 -18.40 16.72
N GLU A 104 3.87 -18.09 18.02
CA GLU A 104 2.62 -17.99 18.77
C GLU A 104 2.39 -16.55 19.18
N LYS A 105 1.18 -16.07 18.98
CA LYS A 105 0.71 -14.78 19.47
C LYS A 105 -0.69 -14.99 20.05
N ASP A 106 -0.91 -14.53 21.28
CA ASP A 106 -2.20 -14.67 21.98
C ASP A 106 -2.72 -16.12 21.98
N SER A 107 -1.82 -17.08 22.23
CA SER A 107 -2.09 -18.53 22.22
C SER A 107 -2.61 -19.11 20.89
N LYS A 108 -2.51 -18.35 19.78
CA LYS A 108 -2.84 -18.82 18.43
C LYS A 108 -1.56 -19.04 17.61
N PRO A 109 -1.46 -20.17 16.87
CA PRO A 109 -0.32 -20.43 16.00
C PRO A 109 -0.42 -19.59 14.71
N PHE A 110 0.65 -18.88 14.39
CA PHE A 110 0.82 -18.14 13.13
C PHE A 110 2.00 -18.69 12.33
N TYR A 111 1.93 -18.56 11.01
CA TYR A 111 2.98 -18.99 10.07
C TYR A 111 3.41 -17.79 9.22
N VAL A 112 4.71 -17.46 9.22
CA VAL A 112 5.25 -16.43 8.31
C VAL A 112 5.56 -17.07 6.98
N GLN A 113 4.85 -16.66 5.92
CA GLN A 113 5.24 -16.98 4.56
C GLN A 113 6.42 -16.07 4.15
N THR A 114 7.63 -16.62 4.12
CA THR A 114 8.87 -15.89 3.82
C THR A 114 9.12 -15.66 2.33
N ASP A 115 8.21 -16.12 1.47
CA ASP A 115 8.50 -16.33 0.05
C ASP A 115 8.06 -15.17 -0.84
N PHE A 116 7.76 -13.99 -0.26
CA PHE A 116 7.57 -12.77 -1.05
C PHE A 116 8.92 -12.26 -1.56
N LEU A 117 9.30 -12.78 -2.73
CA LEU A 117 10.52 -12.51 -3.52
C LEU A 117 10.71 -11.05 -3.97
N TRP A 118 9.86 -10.11 -3.53
CA TRP A 118 10.00 -8.66 -3.77
C TRP A 118 10.50 -7.87 -2.55
N SER A 119 10.77 -8.54 -1.45
CA SER A 119 11.49 -7.94 -0.33
C SER A 119 12.97 -8.06 -0.65
N ILE A 120 13.65 -6.96 -0.98
CA ILE A 120 15.11 -6.89 -0.78
C ILE A 120 15.35 -7.43 0.63
N PRO A 121 16.21 -8.45 0.84
CA PRO A 121 16.42 -9.01 2.16
C PRO A 121 17.21 -8.00 2.98
N PHE A 122 16.51 -7.02 3.56
CA PHE A 122 17.00 -6.30 4.71
C PHE A 122 17.05 -7.33 5.83
N ARG A 123 18.22 -7.92 6.02
CA ARG A 123 18.52 -8.74 7.19
C ARG A 123 18.46 -7.82 8.40
N ALA A 124 17.25 -7.57 8.89
CA ALA A 124 17.02 -6.88 10.14
C ALA A 124 17.75 -7.67 11.21
N LYS A 125 18.89 -7.13 11.68
CA LYS A 125 19.43 -7.58 12.96
C LYS A 125 18.37 -7.25 14.01
N PRO A 126 18.12 -8.12 15.00
CA PRO A 126 17.29 -7.73 16.13
C PRO A 126 17.84 -6.42 16.70
N GLU A 127 17.01 -5.39 16.77
CA GLU A 127 17.39 -4.11 17.36
C GLU A 127 17.71 -4.35 18.83
N THR A 128 19.00 -4.44 19.16
CA THR A 128 19.47 -4.61 20.55
C THR A 128 19.41 -3.30 21.34
N ALA A 129 19.07 -2.18 20.69
CA ALA A 129 19.02 -0.85 21.30
C ALA A 129 17.74 -0.12 20.88
N ALA A 130 17.19 0.66 21.82
CA ALA A 130 16.06 1.53 21.54
C ALA A 130 16.41 2.55 20.43
N PRO A 131 15.45 2.89 19.55
CA PRO A 131 15.68 3.85 18.49
C PRO A 131 16.12 5.22 19.06
N PRO A 132 17.00 5.95 18.36
CA PRO A 132 17.49 7.24 18.84
C PRO A 132 16.33 8.23 19.00
N ALA A 133 16.41 9.09 20.02
CA ALA A 133 15.35 10.03 20.44
C ALA A 133 14.83 10.98 19.34
N ARG A 134 15.54 11.08 18.20
CA ARG A 134 15.10 11.83 17.01
C ARG A 134 13.92 11.19 16.26
N CYS A 135 13.57 9.94 16.58
CA CYS A 135 12.47 9.21 15.97
C CYS A 135 11.36 9.02 17.01
N GLN A 136 10.68 10.11 17.36
CA GLN A 136 9.36 10.07 18.00
C GLN A 136 8.40 10.76 17.03
N PHE A 137 7.36 10.05 16.60
CA PHE A 137 6.21 10.60 15.88
C PHE A 137 5.09 10.87 16.89
#